data_AF-A0A8C9CNK5-F1
#
_entry.id   AF-A0A8C9CNK5-F1
#
_cell.length_a   1.000
_cell.length_b   1.000
_cell.length_c   1.000
_cell.angle_alpha   90.00
_cell.angle_beta   90.00
_cell.angle_gamma   90.00
#
_symmetry.space_group_name_H-M   'P 1'
#
loop_
_entity.id
_entity.type
_entity.pdbx_description
1 polymer ?
#
loop_
_entity_poly.entity_id
_entity_poly.type
_entity_poly.pdbx_seq_one_letter_code
_entity_poly.pdbx_strand_id
1 'polypeptide(L)'
;MAKAGDVVRLLLGSTALWLSLLGARTASASKAVTAKLAAKWPATPLLLEASEFMAEESNEKFWQFLETVQELAIYKQTESDYSYYNLILRKAGQFLDNLHINLLKFAFSIRAYSPTIQMFQQIAADELPPDGCDAFVVIHEKHTCKVNEIKKLLKKATSRPRPYLYKGDHKFPANKENLPVIILYAEMGTRAFRKFHTVLSEKAQNGEILYVLRHYVQKPASQKMYLSGYGVELAIKSTEYKALDDTQGKTVTNTSVEDITETNEVQGFLFGKLKERYSDLRDNLTTFQKYLIESNNEMMPLKVWELQDLSFQAASQIMSTPVYDAIKLMKDISQNFPIKARLKMNTLTLSVLKTKNLRSQYMYIKT
;
A
#
# COMPACT_ATOMS: atom_id res chain seq x y z
N MET A 1 11.52 34.54 -60.38
CA MET A 1 12.04 34.03 -59.09
C MET A 1 11.21 34.45 -57.86
N ALA A 2 9.98 34.98 -57.97
CA ALA A 2 9.25 35.53 -56.80
C ALA A 2 8.00 34.74 -56.33
N LYS A 3 7.52 33.71 -57.06
CA LYS A 3 6.23 33.05 -56.73
C LYS A 3 6.31 31.80 -55.85
N ALA A 4 7.48 31.20 -55.67
CA ALA A 4 7.63 29.98 -54.86
C ALA A 4 7.91 30.25 -53.37
N GLY A 5 8.52 31.41 -53.04
CA GLY A 5 8.84 31.78 -51.66
C GLY A 5 7.62 32.17 -50.81
N ASP A 6 6.63 32.81 -51.42
CA ASP A 6 5.43 33.27 -50.70
C ASP A 6 4.47 32.13 -50.34
N VAL A 7 4.36 31.09 -51.18
CA VAL A 7 3.52 29.92 -50.89
C VAL A 7 4.10 29.11 -49.72
N VAL A 8 5.42 28.99 -49.65
CA VAL A 8 6.12 28.31 -48.55
C VAL A 8 6.03 29.12 -47.25
N ARG A 9 6.09 30.47 -47.32
CA ARG A 9 5.87 31.34 -46.15
C ARG A 9 4.43 31.32 -45.64
N LEU A 10 3.43 31.24 -46.53
CA LEU A 10 2.02 31.12 -46.12
C LEU A 10 1.74 29.76 -45.46
N LEU A 11 2.32 28.67 -45.97
CA LEU A 11 2.18 27.31 -45.42
C LEU A 11 2.94 27.14 -44.08
N LEU A 12 4.10 27.78 -43.92
CA LEU A 12 4.83 27.80 -42.65
C LEU A 12 4.14 28.70 -41.59
N GLY A 13 3.53 29.81 -42.02
CA GLY A 13 2.75 30.68 -41.13
C GLY A 13 1.44 30.04 -40.66
N SER A 14 0.78 29.27 -41.51
CA SER A 14 -0.47 28.56 -41.17
C SER A 14 -0.23 27.30 -40.34
N THR A 15 0.91 26.61 -40.49
CA THR A 15 1.30 25.51 -39.59
C THR A 15 1.75 26.02 -38.21
N ALA A 16 2.40 27.18 -38.13
CA ALA A 16 2.73 27.84 -36.86
C ALA A 16 1.47 28.32 -36.10
N LEU A 17 0.46 28.86 -36.81
CA LEU A 17 -0.82 29.21 -36.18
C LEU A 17 -1.59 27.98 -35.69
N TRP A 18 -1.56 26.87 -36.44
CA TRP A 18 -2.17 25.61 -35.97
C TRP A 18 -1.46 25.01 -34.76
N LEU A 19 -0.12 25.09 -34.66
CA LEU A 19 0.59 24.64 -33.46
C LEU A 19 0.32 25.54 -32.24
N SER A 20 0.01 26.83 -32.42
CA SER A 20 -0.33 27.73 -31.31
C SER A 20 -1.76 27.54 -30.76
N LEU A 21 -2.65 26.89 -31.53
CA LEU A 21 -3.99 26.49 -31.07
C LEU A 21 -4.03 25.10 -30.39
N LEU A 22 -2.92 24.36 -30.37
CA LEU A 22 -2.69 23.27 -29.41
C LEU A 22 -2.11 23.80 -28.09
N GLY A 23 -2.46 25.03 -27.73
CA GLY A 23 -2.31 25.53 -26.37
C GLY A 23 -2.77 24.46 -25.39
N ALA A 24 -1.85 24.06 -24.52
CA ALA A 24 -2.03 22.99 -23.56
C ALA A 24 -3.41 23.12 -22.92
N ARG A 25 -4.32 22.23 -23.31
CA ARG A 25 -5.50 21.94 -22.50
C ARG A 25 -4.93 21.42 -21.20
N THR A 26 -4.75 22.28 -20.22
CA THR A 26 -4.59 21.87 -18.84
C THR A 26 -5.87 21.15 -18.51
N ALA A 27 -5.89 19.83 -18.72
CA ALA A 27 -6.88 18.97 -18.10
C ALA A 27 -6.85 19.37 -16.62
N SER A 28 -7.93 19.97 -16.15
CA SER A 28 -8.07 20.38 -14.76
C SER A 28 -7.76 19.15 -13.92
N ALA A 29 -6.56 19.11 -13.34
CA ALA A 29 -6.15 17.98 -12.53
C ALA A 29 -7.18 17.83 -11.42
N SER A 30 -7.72 16.62 -11.25
CA SER A 30 -8.67 16.35 -10.18
C SER A 30 -8.01 16.75 -8.85
N LYS A 31 -8.75 17.47 -8.01
CA LYS A 31 -8.27 17.85 -6.68
C LYS A 31 -8.08 16.57 -5.86
N ALA A 32 -6.83 16.12 -5.73
CA ALA A 32 -6.50 14.90 -5.01
C ALA A 32 -5.95 15.23 -3.62
N VAL A 33 -6.44 14.53 -2.59
CA VAL A 33 -5.91 14.58 -1.23
C VAL A 33 -5.06 13.33 -1.00
N THR A 34 -3.81 13.50 -0.57
CA THR A 34 -2.89 12.37 -0.27
C THR A 34 -2.49 12.42 1.20
N ALA A 35 -2.70 11.31 1.91
CA ALA A 35 -2.23 11.12 3.29
C ALA A 35 -1.21 9.98 3.34
N LYS A 36 -0.21 10.10 4.23
CA LYS A 36 0.83 9.09 4.45
C LYS A 36 1.08 8.95 5.95
N LEU A 37 1.11 7.71 6.44
CA LEU A 37 1.47 7.40 7.82
C LEU A 37 2.93 6.90 7.86
N ALA A 38 3.76 7.58 8.67
CA ALA A 38 5.15 7.20 8.89
C ALA A 38 5.36 6.79 10.35
N ALA A 39 6.07 5.68 10.56
CA ALA A 39 6.50 5.24 11.86
C ALA A 39 7.62 6.13 12.43
N LYS A 40 7.91 5.97 13.72
CA LYS A 40 9.01 6.69 14.38
C LYS A 40 10.39 6.12 14.06
N TRP A 41 10.45 4.92 13.47
CA TRP A 41 11.69 4.21 13.17
C TRP A 41 12.05 4.23 11.67
N PRO A 42 13.31 3.91 11.32
CA PRO A 42 13.79 3.92 9.96
C PRO A 42 13.25 2.75 9.14
N ALA A 43 13.28 2.87 7.81
CA ALA A 43 12.84 1.80 6.93
C ALA A 43 13.72 0.54 7.12
N THR A 44 13.07 -0.60 7.34
CA THR A 44 13.73 -1.88 7.61
C THR A 44 14.03 -2.65 6.30
N PRO A 45 15.09 -3.48 6.24
CA PRO A 45 15.37 -4.27 5.04
C PRO A 45 14.40 -5.44 4.88
N LEU A 46 13.85 -5.62 3.66
CA LEU A 46 12.91 -6.71 3.37
C LEU A 46 13.51 -8.10 3.57
N LEU A 47 14.82 -8.26 3.38
CA LEU A 47 15.50 -9.53 3.62
C LEU A 47 15.44 -9.95 5.09
N LEU A 48 15.53 -9.00 6.02
CA LEU A 48 15.41 -9.29 7.46
C LEU A 48 13.94 -9.55 7.83
N GLU A 49 13.01 -8.79 7.26
CA GLU A 49 11.58 -9.08 7.45
C GLU A 49 11.19 -10.47 6.91
N ALA A 50 11.83 -10.92 5.83
CA ALA A 50 11.65 -12.25 5.29
C ALA A 50 12.15 -13.33 6.26
N SER A 51 13.31 -13.12 6.89
CA SER A 51 13.82 -14.07 7.88
C SER A 51 12.91 -14.16 9.10
N GLU A 52 12.36 -13.04 9.59
CA GLU A 52 11.40 -13.07 10.70
C GLU A 52 10.11 -13.82 10.34
N PHE A 53 9.61 -13.68 9.12
CA PHE A 53 8.50 -14.51 8.63
C PHE A 53 8.87 -16.01 8.68
N MET A 54 10.09 -16.38 8.27
CA MET A 54 10.56 -17.77 8.35
C MET A 54 10.70 -18.27 9.79
N ALA A 55 11.10 -17.40 10.71
CA ALA A 55 11.25 -17.74 12.13
C ALA A 55 9.90 -18.04 12.79
N GLU A 56 8.84 -17.31 12.40
CA GLU A 56 7.48 -17.59 12.87
C GLU A 56 6.98 -18.95 12.40
N GLU A 57 7.36 -19.37 11.19
CA GLU A 57 7.06 -20.70 10.66
C GLU A 57 7.82 -21.81 11.40
N SER A 58 9.15 -21.73 11.47
CA SER A 58 9.98 -22.56 12.35
C SER A 58 11.41 -22.03 12.48
N ASN A 59 12.06 -22.33 13.60
CA ASN A 59 13.47 -21.99 13.80
C ASN A 59 14.37 -22.68 12.76
N GLU A 60 14.06 -23.93 12.37
CA GLU A 60 14.80 -24.64 11.33
C GLU A 60 14.70 -23.94 9.98
N LYS A 61 13.50 -23.48 9.59
CA LYS A 61 13.27 -22.73 8.35
C LYS A 61 14.05 -21.40 8.35
N PHE A 62 14.09 -20.70 9.49
CA PHE A 62 14.92 -19.49 9.62
C PHE A 62 16.38 -19.76 9.27
N TRP A 63 16.99 -20.78 9.89
CA TRP A 63 18.39 -21.10 9.64
C TRP A 63 18.64 -21.64 8.24
N GLN A 64 17.76 -22.51 7.72
CA GLN A 64 17.84 -23.00 6.34
C GLN A 64 17.76 -21.86 5.32
N PHE A 65 16.82 -20.93 5.51
CA PHE A 65 16.71 -19.75 4.66
C PHE A 65 17.97 -18.90 4.72
N LEU A 66 18.48 -18.64 5.93
CA LEU A 66 19.69 -17.87 6.18
C LEU A 66 20.93 -18.45 5.48
N GLU A 67 21.09 -19.78 5.46
CA GLU A 67 22.18 -20.45 4.73
C GLU A 67 22.14 -20.17 3.22
N THR A 68 20.95 -19.98 2.63
CA THR A 68 20.82 -19.70 1.18
C THR A 68 21.05 -18.23 0.79
N VAL A 69 21.02 -17.32 1.76
CA VAL A 69 21.04 -15.87 1.55
C VAL A 69 22.24 -15.17 2.18
N GLN A 70 23.26 -15.90 2.62
CA GLN A 70 24.43 -15.36 3.36
C GLN A 70 25.10 -14.14 2.72
N GLU A 71 25.13 -14.03 1.38
CA GLU A 71 25.71 -12.89 0.64
C GLU A 71 24.72 -12.21 -0.32
N LEU A 72 23.42 -12.35 -0.08
CA LEU A 72 22.39 -11.82 -0.98
C LEU A 72 22.40 -10.28 -1.06
N ALA A 73 22.96 -9.57 -0.08
CA ALA A 73 22.98 -8.10 -0.06
C ALA A 73 23.84 -7.50 -1.18
N ILE A 74 24.70 -8.29 -1.84
CA ILE A 74 25.47 -7.83 -3.02
C ILE A 74 24.52 -7.39 -4.14
N TYR A 75 23.42 -8.13 -4.35
CA TYR A 75 22.43 -7.81 -5.38
C TYR A 75 21.65 -6.53 -5.09
N LYS A 76 21.55 -6.09 -3.84
CA LYS A 76 20.90 -4.83 -3.47
C LYS A 76 21.63 -3.61 -4.07
N GLN A 77 22.94 -3.72 -4.32
CA GLN A 77 23.74 -2.62 -4.89
C GLN A 77 23.72 -2.60 -6.42
N THR A 78 23.44 -3.73 -7.05
CA THR A 78 23.55 -3.90 -8.51
C THR A 78 22.19 -3.92 -9.21
N GLU A 79 21.14 -4.38 -8.53
CA GLU A 79 19.81 -4.61 -9.09
C GLU A 79 18.78 -3.59 -8.59
N SER A 80 17.64 -3.52 -9.28
CA SER A 80 16.49 -2.72 -8.82
C SER A 80 15.87 -3.30 -7.54
N ASP A 81 15.20 -2.45 -6.74
CA ASP A 81 14.45 -2.90 -5.56
C ASP A 81 13.40 -3.98 -5.91
N TYR A 82 12.79 -3.90 -7.10
CA TYR A 82 11.84 -4.90 -7.59
C TYR A 82 12.51 -6.24 -7.92
N SER A 83 13.66 -6.22 -8.59
CA SER A 83 14.46 -7.42 -8.84
C SER A 83 14.90 -8.08 -7.53
N TYR A 84 15.37 -7.27 -6.58
CA TYR A 84 15.80 -7.73 -5.26
C TYR A 84 14.65 -8.35 -4.45
N TYR A 85 13.48 -7.71 -4.46
CA TYR A 85 12.25 -8.26 -3.88
C TYR A 85 11.89 -9.63 -4.46
N ASN A 86 11.90 -9.76 -5.79
CA ASN A 86 11.60 -11.03 -6.44
C ASN A 86 12.65 -12.11 -6.14
N LEU A 87 13.92 -11.71 -6.00
CA LEU A 87 14.98 -12.62 -5.59
C LEU A 87 14.76 -13.16 -4.17
N ILE A 88 14.37 -12.29 -3.23
CA ILE A 88 14.01 -12.70 -1.86
C ILE A 88 12.85 -13.70 -1.90
N LEU A 89 11.79 -13.40 -2.65
CA LEU A 89 10.65 -14.32 -2.80
C LEU A 89 11.04 -15.66 -3.42
N ARG A 90 11.92 -15.67 -4.43
CA ARG A 90 12.41 -16.91 -5.05
C ARG A 90 13.23 -17.75 -4.08
N LYS A 91 14.05 -17.12 -3.23
CA LYS A 91 14.81 -17.81 -2.18
C LYS A 91 13.88 -18.34 -1.09
N ALA A 92 12.91 -17.54 -0.68
CA ALA A 92 11.89 -17.94 0.28
C ALA A 92 11.04 -19.11 -0.22
N GLY A 93 10.70 -19.13 -1.52
CA GLY A 93 9.90 -20.18 -2.16
C GLY A 93 10.59 -21.55 -2.23
N GLN A 94 11.85 -21.67 -1.83
CA GLN A 94 12.51 -22.96 -1.63
C GLN A 94 12.04 -23.66 -0.35
N PHE A 95 11.50 -22.89 0.61
CA PHE A 95 11.10 -23.36 1.94
C PHE A 95 9.61 -23.16 2.23
N LEU A 96 8.93 -22.37 1.40
CA LEU A 96 7.53 -21.99 1.55
C LEU A 96 6.72 -22.48 0.34
N ASP A 97 5.48 -22.90 0.59
CA ASP A 97 4.53 -23.19 -0.48
C ASP A 97 3.93 -21.89 -1.08
N ASN A 98 3.10 -22.04 -2.10
CA ASN A 98 2.47 -20.91 -2.78
C ASN A 98 1.56 -20.07 -1.86
N LEU A 99 0.91 -20.68 -0.85
CA LEU A 99 0.04 -19.98 0.09
C LEU A 99 0.87 -19.07 1.00
N HIS A 100 1.91 -19.62 1.61
CA HIS A 100 2.83 -18.89 2.49
C HIS A 100 3.59 -17.81 1.72
N ILE A 101 3.93 -18.03 0.44
CA ILE A 101 4.52 -16.98 -0.40
C ILE A 101 3.55 -15.82 -0.63
N ASN A 102 2.27 -16.10 -0.86
CA ASN A 102 1.27 -15.03 -0.97
C ASN A 102 1.07 -14.29 0.36
N LEU A 103 1.13 -15.01 1.48
CA LEU A 103 1.11 -14.39 2.81
C LEU A 103 2.35 -13.53 3.07
N LEU A 104 3.54 -13.99 2.67
CA LEU A 104 4.78 -13.21 2.76
C LEU A 104 4.70 -11.92 1.93
N LYS A 105 4.13 -11.98 0.72
CA LYS A 105 3.88 -10.76 -0.09
C LYS A 105 2.93 -9.79 0.62
N PHE A 106 1.89 -10.32 1.27
CA PHE A 106 0.99 -9.51 2.08
C PHE A 106 1.71 -8.90 3.29
N ALA A 107 2.50 -9.70 4.03
CA ALA A 107 3.31 -9.26 5.15
C ALA A 107 4.30 -8.16 4.76
N PHE A 108 4.93 -8.25 3.58
CA PHE A 108 5.75 -7.17 3.03
C PHE A 108 4.95 -5.93 2.66
N SER A 109 3.69 -6.07 2.24
CA SER A 109 2.85 -4.91 1.88
C SER A 109 2.41 -4.12 3.12
N ILE A 110 2.17 -4.82 4.23
CA ILE A 110 1.81 -4.21 5.53
C ILE A 110 3.00 -3.99 6.46
N ARG A 111 4.17 -4.50 6.09
CA ARG A 111 5.43 -4.40 6.84
C ARG A 111 5.32 -4.99 8.25
N ALA A 112 4.70 -6.17 8.32
CA ALA A 112 4.33 -6.85 9.57
C ALA A 112 5.52 -7.07 10.52
N TYR A 113 6.70 -7.40 9.99
CA TYR A 113 7.90 -7.71 10.78
C TYR A 113 8.84 -6.53 10.99
N SER A 114 8.53 -5.35 10.43
CA SER A 114 9.33 -4.14 10.66
C SER A 114 9.48 -3.80 12.15
N PRO A 115 8.44 -3.90 13.00
CA PRO A 115 8.56 -3.69 14.44
C PRO A 115 9.54 -4.67 15.11
N THR A 116 9.56 -5.94 14.69
CA THR A 116 10.48 -6.97 15.23
C THR A 116 11.93 -6.63 14.89
N ILE A 117 12.21 -6.23 13.65
CA ILE A 117 13.54 -5.75 13.27
C ILE A 117 13.93 -4.54 14.10
N GLN A 118 13.01 -3.58 14.27
CA GLN A 118 13.26 -2.40 15.07
C GLN A 118 13.50 -2.72 16.56
N MET A 119 12.82 -3.72 17.12
CA MET A 119 13.05 -4.20 18.48
C MET A 119 14.48 -4.69 18.64
N PHE A 120 15.00 -5.51 17.72
CA PHE A 120 16.39 -5.97 17.77
C PHE A 120 17.40 -4.82 17.62
N GLN A 121 17.11 -3.80 16.81
CA GLN A 121 17.96 -2.62 16.74
C GLN A 121 18.03 -1.86 18.06
N GLN A 122 16.91 -1.77 18.80
CA GLN A 122 16.91 -1.13 20.13
C GLN A 122 17.70 -1.96 21.14
N ILE A 123 17.52 -3.28 21.14
CA ILE A 123 18.32 -4.19 21.97
C ILE A 123 19.82 -4.02 21.65
N ALA A 124 20.19 -3.92 20.37
CA ALA A 124 21.57 -3.70 19.97
C ALA A 124 22.10 -2.33 20.42
N ALA A 125 21.27 -1.28 20.41
CA ALA A 125 21.65 0.05 20.87
C ALA A 125 21.91 0.07 22.38
N ASP A 126 21.09 -0.62 23.18
CA ASP A 126 21.27 -0.76 24.63
C ASP A 126 22.56 -1.54 24.98
N GLU A 127 22.99 -2.45 24.11
CA GLU A 127 24.24 -3.20 24.24
C GLU A 127 25.49 -2.38 23.89
N LEU A 128 25.32 -1.16 23.38
CA LEU A 128 26.40 -0.23 22.99
C LEU A 128 27.37 -0.88 21.96
N PRO A 129 26.97 -0.94 20.67
CA PRO A 129 27.75 -1.61 19.65
C PRO A 129 29.12 -0.91 19.47
N PRO A 130 30.22 -1.64 19.27
CA PRO A 130 31.52 -1.01 19.08
C PRO A 130 31.56 -0.14 17.82
N ASP A 131 32.24 1.00 17.92
CA ASP A 131 32.31 1.97 16.83
C ASP A 131 32.89 1.37 15.54
N GLY A 132 32.23 1.63 14.41
CA GLY A 132 32.72 1.26 13.09
C GLY A 132 32.55 -0.22 12.72
N CYS A 133 31.85 -1.03 13.53
CA CYS A 133 31.64 -2.44 13.22
C CYS A 133 30.31 -2.71 12.49
N ASP A 134 30.40 -3.32 11.30
CA ASP A 134 29.21 -3.75 10.54
C ASP A 134 28.48 -4.93 11.21
N ALA A 135 29.24 -5.75 11.93
CA ALA A 135 28.77 -6.87 12.74
C ALA A 135 29.69 -7.02 13.96
N PHE A 136 29.10 -7.41 15.09
CA PHE A 136 29.85 -7.65 16.32
C PHE A 136 29.25 -8.81 17.09
N VAL A 137 30.06 -9.39 17.96
CA VAL A 137 29.70 -10.55 18.76
C VAL A 137 29.77 -10.19 20.23
N VAL A 138 28.75 -10.58 20.98
CA VAL A 138 28.69 -10.46 22.44
C VAL A 138 28.84 -11.84 23.07
N ILE A 139 29.84 -11.97 23.93
CA ILE A 139 30.14 -13.18 24.70
C ILE A 139 30.15 -12.76 26.15
N HIS A 140 29.06 -12.97 26.89
CA HIS A 140 28.94 -12.67 28.32
C HIS A 140 29.51 -11.27 28.68
N GLU A 141 28.85 -10.20 28.23
CA GLU A 141 29.21 -8.77 28.45
C GLU A 141 30.45 -8.23 27.73
N LYS A 142 31.18 -9.04 26.96
CA LYS A 142 32.30 -8.53 26.14
C LYS A 142 31.96 -8.59 24.66
N HIS A 143 32.22 -7.48 24.00
CA HIS A 143 31.98 -7.27 22.57
C HIS A 143 33.28 -7.45 21.81
N THR A 144 33.22 -8.02 20.61
CA THR A 144 34.34 -8.00 19.66
C THR A 144 33.83 -7.92 18.23
N CYS A 145 34.56 -7.19 17.40
CA CYS A 145 34.32 -7.13 15.95
C CYS A 145 35.32 -7.98 15.17
N LYS A 146 36.16 -8.77 15.86
CA LYS A 146 37.19 -9.60 15.24
C LYS A 146 36.96 -11.06 15.56
N VAL A 147 36.82 -11.87 14.53
CA VAL A 147 36.67 -13.33 14.64
C VAL A 147 37.81 -13.96 15.45
N ASN A 148 39.03 -13.46 15.31
CA ASN A 148 40.22 -13.99 15.99
C ASN A 148 40.15 -13.86 17.53
N GLU A 149 39.39 -12.90 18.06
CA GLU A 149 39.29 -12.65 19.50
C GLU A 149 38.24 -13.54 20.18
N ILE A 150 37.34 -14.17 19.40
CA ILE A 150 36.26 -15.03 19.92
C ILE A 150 36.83 -16.15 20.80
N LYS A 151 37.88 -16.85 20.34
CA LYS A 151 38.52 -17.94 21.10
C LYS A 151 39.07 -17.44 22.45
N LYS A 152 39.61 -16.22 22.51
CA LYS A 152 40.17 -15.63 23.73
C LYS A 152 39.08 -15.27 24.72
N LEU A 153 37.99 -14.67 24.25
CA LEU A 153 36.85 -14.28 25.09
C LEU A 153 36.10 -15.51 25.61
N LEU A 154 35.96 -16.56 24.80
CA LEU A 154 35.27 -17.79 25.17
C LEU A 154 35.90 -18.48 26.39
N LYS A 155 37.24 -18.48 26.49
CA LYS A 155 37.97 -19.04 27.65
C LYS A 155 37.60 -18.39 28.99
N LYS A 156 37.15 -17.14 28.97
CA LYS A 156 36.73 -16.38 30.16
C LYS A 156 35.21 -16.23 30.24
N ALA A 157 34.43 -16.94 29.42
CA ALA A 157 32.97 -16.78 29.39
C ALA A 157 32.32 -17.30 30.68
N THR A 158 32.75 -18.45 31.18
CA THR A 158 32.21 -19.08 32.40
C THR A 158 32.41 -18.25 33.67
N SER A 159 33.36 -17.33 33.70
CA SER A 159 33.59 -16.43 34.84
C SER A 159 32.72 -15.15 34.80
N ARG A 160 31.86 -15.01 33.79
CA ARG A 160 31.03 -13.82 33.55
C ARG A 160 29.56 -14.22 33.52
N PRO A 161 28.65 -13.31 33.93
CA PRO A 161 27.23 -13.64 33.98
C PRO A 161 26.72 -14.06 32.60
N ARG A 162 25.85 -15.07 32.59
CA ARG A 162 25.25 -15.58 31.38
C ARG A 162 24.27 -14.52 30.84
N PRO A 163 24.34 -14.15 29.55
CA PRO A 163 23.44 -13.15 29.00
C PRO A 163 22.00 -13.67 29.00
N TYR A 164 21.05 -12.75 29.19
CA TYR A 164 19.63 -13.04 29.08
C TYR A 164 19.25 -13.24 27.60
N LEU A 165 18.50 -14.31 27.33
CA LEU A 165 17.99 -14.63 26.00
C LEU A 165 16.49 -14.34 25.95
N TYR A 166 16.08 -13.54 24.98
CA TYR A 166 14.68 -13.20 24.75
C TYR A 166 13.94 -14.36 24.07
N LYS A 167 12.62 -14.40 24.20
CA LYS A 167 11.79 -15.42 23.54
C LYS A 167 11.91 -15.37 22.01
N GLY A 168 12.09 -14.18 21.44
CA GLY A 168 12.26 -13.99 19.99
C GLY A 168 13.67 -14.23 19.47
N ASP A 169 14.64 -14.60 20.33
CA ASP A 169 16.02 -14.81 19.87
C ASP A 169 16.14 -16.07 18.99
N HIS A 170 16.82 -15.92 17.86
CA HIS A 170 17.07 -17.03 16.93
C HIS A 170 18.24 -17.87 17.42
N LYS A 171 17.95 -19.05 17.96
CA LYS A 171 18.94 -19.97 18.52
C LYS A 171 19.34 -20.99 17.47
N PHE A 172 20.64 -21.10 17.20
CA PHE A 172 21.15 -22.13 16.30
C PHE A 172 20.84 -23.51 16.88
N PRO A 173 20.36 -24.48 16.07
CA PRO A 173 20.08 -25.83 16.54
C PRO A 173 21.31 -26.44 17.23
N ALA A 174 21.16 -26.77 18.52
CA ALA A 174 22.24 -27.31 19.33
C ALA A 174 21.74 -28.51 20.16
N ASN A 175 22.53 -29.58 20.21
CA ASN A 175 22.16 -30.82 20.88
C ASN A 175 22.51 -30.84 22.39
N LYS A 176 23.20 -29.81 22.87
CA LYS A 176 23.72 -29.74 24.24
C LYS A 176 23.22 -28.51 24.96
N GLU A 177 22.78 -28.71 26.19
CA GLU A 177 22.41 -27.64 27.11
C GLU A 177 23.65 -27.16 27.91
N ASN A 178 23.57 -25.96 28.51
CA ASN A 178 24.64 -25.33 29.31
C ASN A 178 25.97 -25.02 28.60
N LEU A 179 25.91 -24.67 27.31
CA LEU A 179 27.06 -24.11 26.59
C LEU A 179 27.22 -22.60 26.85
N PRO A 180 28.46 -22.06 26.76
CA PRO A 180 28.68 -20.61 26.74
C PRO A 180 27.89 -19.96 25.62
N VAL A 181 27.24 -18.84 25.92
CA VAL A 181 26.34 -18.15 24.98
C VAL A 181 27.11 -17.13 24.17
N ILE A 182 26.92 -17.17 22.86
CA ILE A 182 27.46 -16.21 21.91
C ILE A 182 26.32 -15.61 21.11
N ILE A 183 26.19 -14.29 21.15
CA ILE A 183 25.16 -13.54 20.42
C ILE A 183 25.85 -12.76 19.30
N LEU A 184 25.48 -13.04 18.04
CA LEU A 184 25.92 -12.27 16.88
C LEU A 184 24.88 -11.18 16.59
N TYR A 185 25.35 -9.94 16.50
CA TYR A 185 24.60 -8.81 15.98
C TYR A 185 25.12 -8.51 14.58
N ALA A 186 24.29 -8.75 13.56
CA ALA A 186 24.68 -8.53 12.17
C ALA A 186 23.49 -8.30 11.23
N GLU A 187 23.78 -7.68 10.09
CA GLU A 187 22.85 -7.58 8.97
C GLU A 187 22.99 -8.83 8.10
N MET A 188 21.95 -9.66 8.07
CA MET A 188 21.91 -10.88 7.26
C MET A 188 22.09 -10.54 5.78
N GLY A 189 22.84 -11.38 5.07
CA GLY A 189 23.14 -11.19 3.65
C GLY A 189 24.39 -10.37 3.36
N THR A 190 25.06 -9.84 4.38
CA THR A 190 26.32 -9.10 4.23
C THR A 190 27.54 -10.02 4.34
N ARG A 191 28.67 -9.60 3.75
CA ARG A 191 29.96 -10.31 3.91
C ARG A 191 30.44 -10.34 5.36
N ALA A 192 30.14 -9.29 6.14
CA ALA A 192 30.48 -9.24 7.55
C ALA A 192 29.75 -10.34 8.33
N PHE A 193 28.44 -10.48 8.09
CA PHE A 193 27.63 -11.57 8.64
C PHE A 193 28.22 -12.95 8.29
N ARG A 194 28.50 -13.23 7.01
CA ARG A 194 29.04 -14.53 6.57
C ARG A 194 30.31 -14.91 7.32
N LYS A 195 31.27 -13.99 7.44
CA LYS A 195 32.55 -14.23 8.12
C LYS A 195 32.37 -14.72 9.56
N PHE A 196 31.48 -14.10 10.32
CA PHE A 196 31.18 -14.53 11.68
C PHE A 196 30.37 -15.82 11.69
N HIS A 197 29.33 -15.88 10.87
CA HIS A 197 28.40 -17.00 10.82
C HIS A 197 29.12 -18.32 10.54
N THR A 198 30.03 -18.38 9.56
CA THR A 198 30.81 -19.60 9.25
C THR A 198 31.57 -20.15 10.46
N VAL A 199 32.20 -19.27 11.26
CA VAL A 199 32.96 -19.71 12.44
C VAL A 199 32.05 -20.08 13.60
N LEU A 200 30.93 -19.36 13.78
CA LEU A 200 30.01 -19.62 14.87
C LEU A 200 29.14 -20.85 14.63
N SER A 201 28.71 -21.10 13.39
CA SER A 201 27.94 -22.29 13.05
C SER A 201 28.76 -23.57 13.20
N GLU A 202 30.02 -23.58 12.74
CA GLU A 202 30.95 -24.70 12.94
C GLU A 202 31.13 -25.02 14.44
N LYS A 203 31.32 -23.99 15.27
CA LYS A 203 31.45 -24.15 16.73
C LYS A 203 30.17 -24.65 17.40
N ALA A 204 29.01 -24.17 16.94
CA ALA A 204 27.72 -24.61 17.46
C ALA A 204 27.44 -26.07 17.08
N GLN A 205 27.76 -26.48 15.85
CA GLN A 205 27.65 -27.87 15.37
C GLN A 205 28.56 -28.82 16.16
N ASN A 206 29.77 -28.38 16.49
CA ASN A 206 30.68 -29.14 17.36
C ASN A 206 30.22 -29.18 18.84
N GLY A 207 29.15 -28.46 19.18
CA GLY A 207 28.60 -28.39 20.53
C GLY A 207 29.53 -27.66 21.50
N GLU A 208 30.27 -26.66 21.03
CA GLU A 208 31.15 -25.82 21.86
C GLU A 208 30.43 -24.61 22.46
N ILE A 209 29.43 -24.07 21.74
CA ILE A 209 28.75 -22.81 22.07
C ILE A 209 27.24 -22.89 21.81
N LEU A 210 26.48 -22.06 22.52
CA LEU A 210 25.10 -21.72 22.14
C LEU A 210 25.15 -20.47 21.27
N TYR A 211 24.94 -20.62 19.97
CA TYR A 211 24.96 -19.52 19.01
C TYR A 211 23.56 -18.91 18.84
N VAL A 212 23.47 -17.59 19.00
CA VAL A 212 22.25 -16.81 18.82
C VAL A 212 22.48 -15.69 17.82
N LEU A 213 21.51 -15.43 16.94
CA LEU A 213 21.54 -14.32 16.01
C LEU A 213 20.48 -13.27 16.37
N ARG A 214 20.90 -12.01 16.46
CA ARG A 214 20.03 -10.83 16.55
C ARG A 214 20.29 -9.92 15.35
N HIS A 215 19.23 -9.37 14.79
CA HIS A 215 19.35 -8.45 13.67
C HIS A 215 19.96 -7.11 14.10
N TYR A 216 20.98 -6.66 13.35
CA TYR A 216 21.62 -5.38 13.57
C TYR A 216 21.99 -4.75 12.24
N VAL A 217 21.73 -3.46 12.07
CA VAL A 217 22.07 -2.72 10.86
C VAL A 217 22.80 -1.48 11.33
N GLN A 218 24.11 -1.45 11.10
CA GLN A 218 24.98 -0.36 11.56
C GLN A 218 24.52 1.00 11.02
N LYS A 219 24.05 1.04 9.77
CA LYS A 219 23.60 2.26 9.10
C LYS A 219 22.15 2.10 8.64
N PRO A 220 21.17 2.39 9.52
CA PRO A 220 19.76 2.37 9.15
C PRO A 220 19.47 3.37 8.02
N ALA A 221 18.40 3.12 7.25
CA ALA A 221 17.98 4.03 6.20
C ALA A 221 17.62 5.42 6.78
N SER A 222 17.88 6.51 6.07
CA SER A 222 17.48 7.85 6.51
C SER A 222 15.97 8.06 6.47
N GLN A 223 15.27 7.35 5.58
CA GLN A 223 13.84 7.44 5.41
C GLN A 223 13.10 6.70 6.54
N LYS A 224 12.07 7.34 7.07
CA LYS A 224 11.13 6.71 8.00
C LYS A 224 10.31 5.62 7.33
N MET A 225 9.96 4.63 8.12
CA MET A 225 9.14 3.53 7.67
C MET A 225 7.70 3.98 7.37
N TYR A 226 7.22 3.80 6.14
CA TYR A 226 5.80 4.02 5.83
C TYR A 226 4.99 2.79 6.20
N LEU A 227 3.88 3.01 6.90
CA LEU A 227 3.00 1.96 7.37
C LEU A 227 1.78 1.85 6.46
N SER A 228 1.21 0.65 6.40
CA SER A 228 -0.07 0.36 5.74
C SER A 228 -1.07 -0.16 6.77
N GLY A 229 -2.33 -0.42 6.36
CA GLY A 229 -3.35 -1.00 7.25
C GLY A 229 -4.17 0.03 8.04
N TYR A 230 -4.09 1.31 7.67
CA TYR A 230 -4.96 2.36 8.21
C TYR A 230 -5.96 2.83 7.14
N GLY A 231 -7.11 3.32 7.60
CA GLY A 231 -8.10 4.01 6.77
C GLY A 231 -7.94 5.53 6.89
N VAL A 232 -8.27 6.25 5.82
CA VAL A 232 -8.36 7.72 5.83
C VAL A 232 -9.80 8.08 5.48
N GLU A 233 -10.39 8.96 6.26
CA GLU A 233 -11.72 9.50 6.00
C GLU A 233 -11.67 11.02 5.75
N LEU A 234 -12.56 11.48 4.86
CA LEU A 234 -12.83 12.89 4.66
C LEU A 234 -14.22 13.20 5.20
N ALA A 235 -14.28 13.62 6.46
CA ALA A 235 -15.54 13.95 7.12
C ALA A 235 -16.06 15.32 6.65
N ILE A 236 -17.32 15.36 6.21
CA ILE A 236 -18.03 16.60 5.91
C ILE A 236 -18.54 17.18 7.24
N LYS A 237 -18.01 18.36 7.65
CA LYS A 237 -18.37 18.99 8.93
C LYS A 237 -19.70 19.75 8.90
N SER A 238 -20.10 20.30 7.75
CA SER A 238 -21.34 21.08 7.60
C SER A 238 -22.45 20.22 7.01
N THR A 239 -23.03 19.34 7.82
CA THR A 239 -24.17 18.48 7.44
C THR A 239 -25.53 19.11 7.76
N GLU A 240 -25.57 20.12 8.63
CA GLU A 240 -26.82 20.68 9.20
C GLU A 240 -27.58 21.63 8.26
N TYR A 241 -26.90 22.31 7.33
CA TYR A 241 -27.53 23.31 6.45
C TYR A 241 -28.18 22.74 5.17
N LYS A 242 -28.37 21.41 5.10
CA LYS A 242 -28.70 20.72 3.85
C LYS A 242 -30.01 19.93 3.87
N ALA A 243 -30.69 19.78 4.99
CA ALA A 243 -32.09 19.34 4.99
C ALA A 243 -32.99 20.59 4.94
N LEU A 244 -33.31 21.06 3.73
CA LEU A 244 -34.28 22.14 3.56
C LEU A 244 -35.69 21.59 3.77
N ASP A 245 -36.31 22.12 4.83
CA ASP A 245 -37.74 22.33 5.13
C ASP A 245 -38.80 21.66 4.22
N ASP A 246 -39.66 20.87 4.86
CA ASP A 246 -40.77 20.08 4.28
C ASP A 246 -42.01 20.93 3.88
N THR A 247 -41.85 22.25 3.71
CA THR A 247 -42.97 23.07 3.25
C THR A 247 -43.17 22.86 1.75
N GLN A 248 -44.37 22.38 1.38
CA GLN A 248 -44.80 22.31 -0.01
C GLN A 248 -44.77 23.72 -0.63
N GLY A 249 -43.64 24.06 -1.23
CA GLY A 249 -43.39 25.33 -1.89
C GLY A 249 -43.02 25.05 -3.33
N LYS A 250 -43.92 25.44 -4.23
CA LYS A 250 -43.78 25.53 -5.69
C LYS A 250 -42.32 25.51 -6.15
N THR A 251 -42.05 24.64 -7.12
CA THR A 251 -40.93 24.74 -8.05
C THR A 251 -40.62 26.22 -8.32
N VAL A 252 -39.60 26.77 -7.66
CA VAL A 252 -39.04 28.06 -8.03
C VAL A 252 -38.20 27.77 -9.26
N THR A 253 -38.87 27.65 -10.40
CA THR A 253 -38.31 27.86 -11.73
C THR A 253 -37.96 29.34 -11.88
N ASN A 254 -37.02 29.84 -11.06
CA ASN A 254 -36.41 31.15 -11.27
C ASN A 254 -34.91 30.96 -11.49
N THR A 255 -34.58 30.31 -12.59
CA THR A 255 -33.49 30.75 -13.44
C THR A 255 -34.05 30.67 -14.84
N SER A 256 -34.48 31.84 -15.31
CA SER A 256 -34.97 32.13 -16.65
C SER A 256 -34.24 31.30 -17.72
N VAL A 257 -34.99 30.39 -18.36
CA VAL A 257 -34.57 29.61 -19.53
C VAL A 257 -34.81 30.40 -20.82
N GLU A 258 -34.75 31.73 -20.74
CA GLU A 258 -34.99 32.66 -21.84
C GLU A 258 -33.79 33.60 -21.96
N ASP A 259 -32.61 33.04 -22.21
CA ASP A 259 -31.56 33.61 -23.08
C ASP A 259 -30.32 32.69 -23.09
N ILE A 260 -30.47 31.48 -23.62
CA ILE A 260 -29.33 30.62 -23.98
C ILE A 260 -29.33 30.46 -25.50
N THR A 261 -29.23 31.58 -26.21
CA THR A 261 -28.82 31.57 -27.61
C THR A 261 -27.39 31.02 -27.68
N GLU A 262 -27.28 29.84 -28.28
CA GLU A 262 -26.10 29.36 -29.01
C GLU A 262 -24.77 29.32 -28.24
N THR A 263 -24.67 28.53 -27.17
CA THR A 263 -23.43 27.78 -26.85
C THR A 263 -23.71 26.67 -25.84
N ASN A 264 -24.13 25.52 -26.36
CA ASN A 264 -24.30 24.26 -25.62
C ASN A 264 -22.95 23.62 -25.24
N GLU A 265 -22.02 24.37 -24.65
CA GLU A 265 -20.73 23.85 -24.20
C GLU A 265 -20.79 23.45 -22.73
N VAL A 266 -20.67 22.15 -22.44
CA VAL A 266 -20.59 21.62 -21.06
C VAL A 266 -19.32 20.80 -20.95
N GLN A 267 -18.40 21.23 -20.06
CA GLN A 267 -17.09 20.59 -19.82
C GLN A 267 -16.29 20.31 -21.12
N GLY A 268 -16.31 21.24 -22.08
CA GLY A 268 -15.59 21.12 -23.36
C GLY A 268 -16.30 20.32 -24.45
N PHE A 269 -17.56 19.89 -24.22
CA PHE A 269 -18.40 19.23 -25.22
C PHE A 269 -19.43 20.20 -25.79
N LEU A 270 -19.46 20.36 -27.11
CA LEU A 270 -20.45 21.15 -27.84
C LEU A 270 -21.70 20.31 -28.15
N PHE A 271 -22.60 20.18 -27.19
CA PHE A 271 -23.81 19.36 -27.31
C PHE A 271 -24.77 19.81 -28.42
N GLY A 272 -24.75 21.09 -28.79
CA GLY A 272 -25.52 21.59 -29.93
C GLY A 272 -25.12 20.89 -31.23
N LYS A 273 -23.82 20.96 -31.57
CA LYS A 273 -23.26 20.32 -32.77
C LYS A 273 -23.33 18.79 -32.72
N LEU A 274 -23.18 18.19 -31.53
CA LEU A 274 -23.28 16.74 -31.37
C LEU A 274 -24.71 16.22 -31.64
N LYS A 275 -25.74 16.94 -31.17
CA LYS A 275 -27.14 16.59 -31.38
C LYS A 275 -27.61 16.84 -32.82
N GLU A 276 -26.98 17.78 -33.53
CA GLU A 276 -27.21 18.00 -34.97
C GLU A 276 -26.58 16.91 -35.84
N ARG A 277 -25.35 16.49 -35.51
CA ARG A 277 -24.61 15.49 -36.30
C ARG A 277 -25.08 14.05 -36.06
N TYR A 278 -25.53 13.75 -34.85
CA TYR A 278 -25.98 12.43 -34.44
C TYR A 278 -27.42 12.52 -33.91
N SER A 279 -28.36 12.69 -34.83
CA SER A 279 -29.81 12.76 -34.54
C SER A 279 -30.32 11.56 -33.76
N ASP A 280 -29.76 10.38 -34.05
CA ASP A 280 -30.23 9.09 -33.52
C ASP A 280 -29.82 8.88 -32.05
N LEU A 281 -28.83 9.65 -31.57
CA LEU A 281 -28.27 9.58 -30.22
C LEU A 281 -28.70 10.77 -29.36
N ARG A 282 -29.70 11.54 -29.79
CA ARG A 282 -30.12 12.79 -29.14
C ARG A 282 -30.53 12.61 -27.68
N ASP A 283 -31.19 11.51 -27.35
CA ASP A 283 -31.63 11.19 -25.99
C ASP A 283 -30.44 10.80 -25.08
N ASN A 284 -29.51 10.01 -25.61
CA ASN A 284 -28.28 9.63 -24.91
C ASN A 284 -27.38 10.85 -24.68
N LEU A 285 -27.24 11.74 -25.68
CA LEU A 285 -26.50 12.99 -25.56
C LEU A 285 -27.14 13.95 -24.57
N THR A 286 -28.47 13.97 -24.48
CA THR A 286 -29.18 14.78 -23.49
C THR A 286 -29.00 14.21 -22.08
N THR A 287 -28.98 12.89 -21.95
CA THR A 287 -28.70 12.19 -20.68
C THR A 287 -27.26 12.44 -20.23
N PHE A 288 -26.31 12.36 -21.15
CA PHE A 288 -24.90 12.66 -20.89
C PHE A 288 -24.68 14.13 -20.54
N GLN A 289 -25.36 15.06 -21.23
CA GLN A 289 -25.32 16.48 -20.89
C GLN A 289 -25.82 16.74 -19.47
N LYS A 290 -26.96 16.13 -19.08
CA LYS A 290 -27.47 16.20 -17.71
C LYS A 290 -26.48 15.64 -16.70
N TYR A 291 -25.87 14.49 -16.99
CA TYR A 291 -24.83 13.89 -16.14
C TYR A 291 -23.63 14.84 -15.91
N LEU A 292 -23.18 15.56 -16.94
CA LEU A 292 -22.06 16.50 -16.80
C LEU A 292 -22.45 17.75 -15.98
N ILE A 293 -23.68 18.25 -16.13
CA ILE A 293 -24.18 19.38 -15.34
C ILE A 293 -24.37 18.97 -13.87
N GLU A 294 -24.92 17.79 -13.63
CA GLU A 294 -25.14 17.25 -12.28
C GLU A 294 -23.83 16.89 -11.58
N SER A 295 -22.84 16.39 -12.32
CA SER A 295 -21.52 16.09 -11.75
C SER A 295 -20.70 17.36 -11.43
N ASN A 296 -21.02 18.49 -12.04
CA ASN A 296 -20.37 19.78 -11.74
C ASN A 296 -20.91 20.45 -10.45
N ASN A 297 -22.11 20.07 -9.98
CA ASN A 297 -22.67 20.57 -8.73
C ASN A 297 -22.22 19.70 -7.56
N GLU A 298 -20.96 19.89 -7.15
CA GLU A 298 -20.22 18.98 -6.25
C GLU A 298 -20.91 18.66 -4.92
N MET A 299 -21.86 19.46 -4.40
CA MET A 299 -22.47 19.19 -3.09
C MET A 299 -23.89 19.76 -2.89
N MET A 300 -24.83 19.54 -3.81
CA MET A 300 -26.24 19.93 -3.59
C MET A 300 -26.91 19.01 -2.53
N PRO A 301 -27.72 19.55 -1.60
CA PRO A 301 -28.49 18.76 -0.63
C PRO A 301 -29.42 17.71 -1.26
N LEU A 302 -29.51 16.52 -0.63
CA LEU A 302 -30.52 15.48 -0.93
C LEU A 302 -31.80 15.76 -0.17
N LYS A 303 -32.96 15.42 -0.75
CA LYS A 303 -34.26 15.58 -0.09
C LYS A 303 -34.54 14.40 0.86
N VAL A 304 -35.40 14.58 1.85
CA VAL A 304 -35.62 13.59 2.93
C VAL A 304 -36.12 12.24 2.41
N TRP A 305 -37.06 12.22 1.46
CA TRP A 305 -37.58 10.98 0.87
C TRP A 305 -36.56 10.27 -0.03
N GLU A 306 -35.61 11.01 -0.58
CA GLU A 306 -34.55 10.47 -1.45
C GLU A 306 -33.56 9.60 -0.66
N LEU A 307 -33.42 9.86 0.64
CA LEU A 307 -32.57 9.08 1.54
C LEU A 307 -33.16 7.72 1.89
N GLN A 308 -34.48 7.55 1.85
CA GLN A 308 -35.17 6.38 2.38
C GLN A 308 -34.91 5.10 1.57
N ASP A 309 -34.79 5.22 0.23
CA ASP A 309 -34.56 4.10 -0.67
C ASP A 309 -33.10 4.01 -1.17
N LEU A 310 -32.23 4.93 -0.75
CA LEU A 310 -30.87 5.05 -1.28
C LEU A 310 -30.01 3.80 -1.05
N SER A 311 -30.08 3.22 0.15
CA SER A 311 -29.36 2.00 0.51
C SER A 311 -29.83 0.80 -0.32
N PHE A 312 -31.15 0.71 -0.55
CA PHE A 312 -31.76 -0.34 -1.34
C PHE A 312 -31.39 -0.23 -2.82
N GLN A 313 -31.40 0.98 -3.39
CA GLN A 313 -30.97 1.24 -4.75
C GLN A 313 -29.50 0.87 -4.96
N ALA A 314 -28.62 1.26 -4.03
CA ALA A 314 -27.21 0.90 -4.07
C ALA A 314 -27.00 -0.63 -4.03
N ALA A 315 -27.68 -1.33 -3.12
CA ALA A 315 -27.59 -2.78 -3.01
C ALA A 315 -28.14 -3.49 -4.25
N SER A 316 -29.29 -3.04 -4.77
CA SER A 316 -29.90 -3.57 -5.98
C SER A 316 -28.97 -3.45 -7.17
N GLN A 317 -28.28 -2.31 -7.31
CA GLN A 317 -27.33 -2.07 -8.39
C GLN A 317 -26.11 -3.00 -8.30
N ILE A 318 -25.59 -3.22 -7.10
CA ILE A 318 -24.49 -4.17 -6.86
C ILE A 318 -24.92 -5.58 -7.25
N MET A 319 -26.13 -5.99 -6.85
CA MET A 319 -26.66 -7.32 -7.17
C MET A 319 -26.98 -7.52 -8.66
N SER A 320 -27.38 -6.46 -9.37
CA SER A 320 -27.65 -6.52 -10.81
C SER A 320 -26.38 -6.43 -11.67
N THR A 321 -25.23 -6.09 -11.08
CA THR A 321 -23.95 -5.99 -11.77
C THR A 321 -23.33 -7.39 -11.92
N PRO A 322 -22.61 -7.69 -13.02
CA PRO A 322 -21.87 -8.94 -13.17
C PRO A 322 -20.95 -9.21 -11.97
N VAL A 323 -20.82 -10.47 -11.56
CA VAL A 323 -20.10 -10.89 -10.35
C VAL A 323 -18.68 -10.31 -10.26
N TYR A 324 -17.96 -10.27 -11.39
CA TYR A 324 -16.59 -9.73 -11.45
C TYR A 324 -16.50 -8.23 -11.16
N ASP A 325 -17.54 -7.46 -11.48
CA ASP A 325 -17.60 -6.01 -11.28
C ASP A 325 -18.34 -5.63 -10.00
N ALA A 326 -19.13 -6.55 -9.40
CA ALA A 326 -19.94 -6.27 -8.22
C ALA A 326 -19.10 -5.77 -7.03
N ILE A 327 -17.95 -6.39 -6.75
CA ILE A 327 -17.04 -5.97 -5.67
C ILE A 327 -16.39 -4.61 -5.99
N LYS A 328 -16.01 -4.39 -7.25
CA LYS A 328 -15.43 -3.12 -7.70
C LYS A 328 -16.44 -1.98 -7.57
N LEU A 329 -17.68 -2.23 -7.95
CA LEU A 329 -18.78 -1.30 -7.78
C LEU A 329 -19.03 -1.06 -6.29
N MET A 330 -19.16 -2.10 -5.47
CA MET A 330 -19.33 -1.96 -4.03
C MET A 330 -18.24 -1.09 -3.40
N LYS A 331 -16.97 -1.29 -3.78
CA LYS A 331 -15.85 -0.46 -3.33
C LYS A 331 -16.01 1.01 -3.75
N ASP A 332 -16.33 1.29 -5.02
CA ASP A 332 -16.55 2.67 -5.51
C ASP A 332 -17.73 3.34 -4.78
N ILE A 333 -18.81 2.61 -4.57
CA ILE A 333 -19.98 3.09 -3.82
C ILE A 333 -19.59 3.44 -2.38
N SER A 334 -18.88 2.55 -1.68
CA SER A 334 -18.52 2.75 -0.27
C SER A 334 -17.49 3.86 -0.09
N GLN A 335 -16.51 3.99 -1.00
CA GLN A 335 -15.45 5.00 -0.88
C GLN A 335 -15.90 6.40 -1.30
N ASN A 336 -16.84 6.50 -2.25
CA ASN A 336 -17.29 7.77 -2.82
C ASN A 336 -18.78 8.04 -2.57
N PHE A 337 -19.35 7.48 -1.48
CA PHE A 337 -20.79 7.47 -1.24
C PHE A 337 -21.45 8.86 -1.32
N PRO A 338 -20.92 9.91 -0.66
CA PRO A 338 -21.56 11.24 -0.70
C PRO A 338 -21.69 11.82 -2.11
N ILE A 339 -20.70 11.59 -2.97
CA ILE A 339 -20.70 12.03 -4.38
C ILE A 339 -21.66 11.19 -5.21
N LYS A 340 -21.68 9.87 -4.94
CA LYS A 340 -22.43 8.90 -5.74
C LYS A 340 -23.91 8.80 -5.37
N ALA A 341 -24.31 9.31 -4.20
CA ALA A 341 -25.68 9.19 -3.70
C ALA A 341 -26.73 9.77 -4.66
N ARG A 342 -26.44 10.91 -5.29
CA ARG A 342 -27.40 11.59 -6.19
C ARG A 342 -27.48 10.97 -7.58
N LEU A 343 -26.34 10.62 -8.18
CA LEU A 343 -26.27 10.01 -9.53
C LEU A 343 -27.08 8.71 -9.64
N LYS A 344 -27.30 8.03 -8.52
CA LYS A 344 -27.93 6.72 -8.45
C LYS A 344 -29.46 6.74 -8.42
N MET A 345 -30.06 7.91 -8.22
CA MET A 345 -31.53 8.05 -8.10
C MET A 345 -32.30 7.88 -9.41
N ASN A 346 -31.64 7.99 -10.56
CA ASN A 346 -32.32 7.95 -11.87
C ASN A 346 -32.48 6.52 -12.45
N THR A 347 -32.01 5.50 -11.75
CA THR A 347 -32.11 4.11 -12.23
C THR A 347 -33.37 3.47 -11.64
N LEU A 348 -34.39 3.30 -12.48
CA LEU A 348 -35.68 2.68 -12.13
C LEU A 348 -35.48 1.40 -11.31
N THR A 349 -36.03 1.41 -10.09
CA THR A 349 -36.01 0.27 -9.16
C THR A 349 -36.79 -0.92 -9.70
N LEU A 350 -36.15 -2.09 -9.77
CA LEU A 350 -36.83 -3.38 -9.76
C LEU A 350 -37.42 -3.61 -8.36
N SER A 351 -38.70 -3.28 -8.19
CA SER A 351 -39.50 -3.50 -6.97
C SER A 351 -39.44 -4.94 -6.43
N VAL A 352 -39.05 -5.91 -7.25
CA VAL A 352 -38.97 -7.35 -6.95
C VAL A 352 -37.89 -7.70 -5.90
N LEU A 353 -36.80 -6.93 -5.81
CA LEU A 353 -35.72 -7.18 -4.85
C LEU A 353 -36.09 -6.80 -3.40
N LYS A 354 -36.99 -5.82 -3.22
CA LYS A 354 -37.40 -5.29 -1.90
C LYS A 354 -38.17 -6.36 -1.12
N THR A 355 -39.06 -7.07 -1.82
CA THR A 355 -39.94 -8.09 -1.24
C THR A 355 -39.22 -9.39 -0.89
N LYS A 356 -38.21 -9.82 -1.66
CA LYS A 356 -37.46 -11.06 -1.40
C LYS A 356 -36.46 -10.91 -0.25
N ASN A 357 -35.73 -9.80 -0.17
CA ASN A 357 -34.72 -9.59 0.89
C ASN A 357 -35.35 -9.37 2.28
N LEU A 358 -36.51 -8.70 2.37
CA LEU A 358 -37.22 -8.54 3.64
C LEU A 358 -37.57 -9.90 4.27
N ARG A 359 -37.93 -10.91 3.47
CA ARG A 359 -38.20 -12.28 3.99
C ARG A 359 -36.96 -12.92 4.60
N SER A 360 -35.80 -12.81 3.97
CA SER A 360 -34.54 -13.36 4.52
C SER A 360 -34.10 -12.63 5.79
N GLN A 361 -34.26 -11.31 5.84
CA GLN A 361 -33.92 -10.51 7.02
C GLN A 361 -34.85 -10.81 8.22
N TYR A 362 -36.15 -11.02 7.98
CA TYR A 362 -37.10 -11.49 8.99
C TYR A 362 -36.81 -12.91 9.49
N MET A 363 -36.19 -13.76 8.67
CA MET A 363 -35.80 -15.12 9.06
C MET A 363 -34.60 -15.10 10.01
N TYR A 364 -33.62 -14.22 9.76
CA TYR A 364 -32.42 -14.07 10.60
C TYR A 364 -32.68 -13.41 11.96
N ILE A 365 -33.72 -12.57 12.09
CA ILE A 365 -34.07 -11.90 13.36
C ILE A 365 -34.90 -12.81 14.30
N LYS A 366 -35.45 -13.91 13.78
CA LYS A 366 -36.30 -14.86 14.53
C LYS A 366 -35.58 -16.13 15.00
N THR A 367 -34.28 -16.24 14.76
CA THR A 367 -33.35 -17.23 15.34
C THR A 367 -32.40 -16.51 16.26
#